data_AF-A0A1D1XT97-F1
#
_entry.id   AF-A0A1D1XT97-F1
#
_cell.length_a   1.000
_cell.length_b   1.000
_cell.length_c   1.000
_cell.angle_alpha   90.00
_cell.angle_beta   90.00
_cell.angle_gamma   90.00
#
_symmetry.space_group_name_H-M   'P 1'
#
loop_
_entity.id
_entity.type
_entity.pdbx_description
1 polymer ?
#
loop_
_entity_poly.entity_id
_entity_poly.type
_entity_poly.pdbx_seq_one_letter_code
_entity_poly.pdbx_strand_id
1 'polypeptide(L)'
;EMDRLVSVDTKELLFHYTQQCQDRHSRRHPSRKLGAKPSDSSPAQQRRRRRSPGCCSGDLRVTNLMHTMPIAVHLSTTRPSSFHISPSSALAVLHPLSSCSFSLHYLAPSPSPDGDDGASSSSPPLVSPPDTVLVRSALLPTGKADAAHLLQLFSGPPVPQIFTDARIPISFVGPIALLSLLRLSSRSPSSSAPLTLDTAFLLSKAASGCSPSDLSSILLQAADAGNPRFVSALLDAGAEPNHRDGAGRSALSLAVAAGSVETVEALLDSGALVDTALDRLVVHEAAAENRVDLMEAVGCARTEEEEEER
;
A
#
# COMPACT_ATOMS: atom_id res chain seq x y z
N GLU A 1 -26.36 -20.25 -13.39
CA GLU A 1 -25.61 -19.22 -14.14
C GLU A 1 -26.19 -17.80 -14.04
N MET A 2 -27.45 -17.57 -13.64
CA MET A 2 -28.03 -16.22 -13.47
C MET A 2 -27.96 -15.68 -12.01
N ASP A 3 -26.83 -15.84 -11.31
CA ASP A 3 -26.71 -15.34 -9.92
C ASP A 3 -26.20 -13.89 -9.83
N ARG A 4 -25.87 -13.27 -10.98
CA ARG A 4 -25.38 -11.90 -11.05
C ARG A 4 -26.14 -11.11 -12.10
N LEU A 5 -26.66 -9.97 -11.69
CA LEU A 5 -27.36 -9.00 -12.55
C LEU A 5 -26.37 -8.09 -13.28
N VAL A 6 -25.14 -8.01 -12.76
CA VAL A 6 -24.16 -7.00 -13.10
C VAL A 6 -22.76 -7.60 -13.17
N SER A 7 -21.95 -7.13 -14.11
CA SER A 7 -20.51 -7.42 -14.20
C SER A 7 -19.69 -6.21 -13.78
N VAL A 8 -18.60 -6.45 -13.05
CA VAL A 8 -17.60 -5.41 -12.72
C VAL A 8 -16.31 -5.72 -13.48
N ASP A 9 -15.64 -4.69 -13.98
CA ASP A 9 -14.40 -4.80 -14.76
C ASP A 9 -13.17 -5.20 -13.93
N THR A 10 -13.20 -4.94 -12.62
CA THR A 10 -12.09 -5.13 -11.69
C THR A 10 -12.46 -6.12 -10.59
N LYS A 11 -11.51 -6.99 -10.26
CA LYS A 11 -11.63 -7.95 -9.14
C LYS A 11 -11.04 -7.42 -7.83
N GLU A 12 -10.16 -6.42 -7.91
CA GLU A 12 -9.47 -5.79 -6.78
C GLU A 12 -9.15 -4.34 -7.17
N LEU A 13 -9.21 -3.42 -6.21
CA LEU A 13 -8.84 -2.02 -6.40
C LEU A 13 -7.48 -1.75 -5.75
N LEU A 14 -6.51 -1.37 -6.57
CA LEU A 14 -5.15 -1.05 -6.13
C LEU A 14 -4.99 0.47 -5.97
N PHE A 15 -4.73 0.91 -4.74
CA PHE A 15 -4.57 2.31 -4.40
C PHE A 15 -3.09 2.66 -4.26
N HIS A 16 -2.53 3.33 -5.27
CA HIS A 16 -1.15 3.81 -5.21
C HIS A 16 -1.01 4.95 -4.19
N TYR A 17 -0.36 4.66 -3.06
CA TYR A 17 -0.12 5.61 -1.99
C TYR A 17 1.31 6.18 -2.12
N THR A 18 1.40 7.38 -2.70
CA THR A 18 2.68 8.06 -2.96
C THR A 18 2.88 9.27 -2.04
N GLN A 19 4.10 9.81 -2.01
CA GLN A 19 4.45 10.98 -1.19
C GLN A 19 3.55 12.19 -1.48
N GLN A 20 3.13 12.33 -2.74
CA GLN A 20 2.19 13.38 -3.14
C GLN A 20 0.82 13.25 -2.45
N CYS A 21 0.43 12.04 -2.05
CA CYS A 21 -0.82 11.80 -1.35
C CYS A 21 -0.69 12.27 0.10
N GLN A 22 0.41 11.89 0.75
CA GLN A 22 0.76 12.36 2.10
C GLN A 22 0.82 13.89 2.15
N ASP A 23 1.47 14.53 1.18
CA ASP A 23 1.56 16.00 1.11
C ASP A 23 0.19 16.67 0.87
N ARG A 24 -0.68 16.07 0.04
CA ARG A 24 -2.03 16.58 -0.19
C ARG A 24 -2.92 16.47 1.04
N HIS A 25 -2.79 15.40 1.82
CA HIS A 25 -3.49 15.25 3.08
C HIS A 25 -2.97 16.24 4.13
N SER A 26 -1.65 16.43 4.21
CA SER A 26 -1.03 17.43 5.09
C SER A 26 -1.45 18.87 4.72
N ARG A 27 -1.49 19.24 3.44
CA ARG A 27 -1.90 20.59 2.97
C ARG A 27 -3.39 20.90 3.18
N ARG A 28 -4.27 19.90 3.32
CA ARG A 28 -5.67 20.13 3.73
C ARG A 28 -5.78 20.61 5.19
N HIS A 29 -4.69 20.51 5.95
CA HIS A 29 -4.58 20.98 7.33
C HIS A 29 -3.42 21.98 7.45
N PRO A 30 -3.57 23.24 6.98
CA PRO A 30 -2.58 24.25 7.32
C PRO A 30 -2.66 24.51 8.82
N SER A 31 -1.64 24.07 9.57
CA SER A 31 -1.34 24.65 10.87
C SER A 31 -1.29 26.17 10.68
N ARG A 32 -2.13 26.93 11.39
CA ARG A 32 -2.11 28.40 11.40
C ARG A 32 -0.74 28.87 11.92
N LYS A 33 0.28 28.93 11.06
CA LYS A 33 1.42 29.82 11.26
C LYS A 33 1.03 31.17 10.68
N LEU A 34 0.64 32.09 11.57
CA LEU A 34 0.62 33.50 11.25
C LEU A 34 2.01 33.91 10.75
N GLY A 35 2.05 34.62 9.62
CA GLY A 35 3.21 35.41 9.22
C GLY A 35 3.99 34.87 8.03
N ALA A 36 3.43 34.99 6.83
CA ALA A 36 4.20 35.32 5.63
C ALA A 36 3.26 35.92 4.58
N LYS A 37 3.50 37.18 4.19
CA LYS A 37 2.78 37.86 3.10
C LYS A 37 3.01 37.11 1.78
N PRO A 38 2.00 36.99 0.90
CA PRO A 38 2.22 36.50 -0.45
C PRO A 38 2.92 37.60 -1.26
N SER A 39 4.13 37.32 -1.73
CA SER A 39 4.77 38.12 -2.77
C SER A 39 4.32 37.61 -4.14
N ASP A 40 3.79 38.54 -4.93
CA ASP A 40 3.36 38.38 -6.31
C ASP A 40 4.39 37.64 -7.19
N SER A 41 3.92 36.61 -7.89
CA SER A 41 4.49 36.24 -9.19
C SER A 41 3.44 35.58 -10.08
N SER A 42 3.48 36.00 -11.34
CA SER A 42 2.41 36.06 -12.33
C SER A 42 1.98 34.69 -12.94
N PRO A 43 0.83 34.64 -13.64
CA PRO A 43 0.26 33.41 -14.16
C PRO A 43 0.73 33.15 -15.60
N ALA A 44 1.83 32.40 -15.78
CA ALA A 44 2.24 32.00 -17.13
C ALA A 44 3.10 30.73 -17.12
N GLN A 45 2.50 29.60 -16.78
CA GLN A 45 2.93 28.29 -17.30
C GLN A 45 1.85 27.26 -16.97
N GLN A 46 0.79 27.29 -17.75
CA GLN A 46 -0.16 26.18 -17.89
C GLN A 46 0.55 25.01 -18.59
N ARG A 47 1.56 24.43 -17.92
CA ARG A 47 2.12 23.14 -18.30
C ARG A 47 1.00 22.13 -18.19
N ARG A 48 0.64 21.56 -19.34
CA ARG A 48 -0.25 20.41 -19.51
C ARG A 48 -0.06 19.45 -18.33
N ARG A 49 -0.97 19.49 -17.36
CA ARG A 49 -1.09 18.46 -16.33
C ARG A 49 -1.49 17.20 -17.07
N ARG A 50 -0.51 16.38 -17.48
CA ARG A 50 -0.75 14.95 -17.67
C ARG A 50 -1.50 14.54 -16.41
N ARG A 51 -2.74 14.07 -16.56
CA ARG A 51 -3.53 13.54 -15.45
C ARG A 51 -2.69 12.43 -14.84
N SER A 52 -1.98 12.74 -13.77
CA SER A 52 -1.41 11.73 -12.90
C SER A 52 -2.57 10.83 -12.49
N PRO A 53 -2.40 9.49 -12.43
CA PRO A 53 -3.40 8.64 -11.79
C PRO A 53 -3.72 9.28 -10.44
N GLY A 54 -5.02 9.46 -10.17
CA GLY A 54 -5.45 10.17 -8.97
C GLY A 54 -4.79 9.51 -7.75
N CYS A 55 -4.04 10.31 -6.99
CA CYS A 55 -3.44 9.88 -5.74
C CYS A 55 -4.53 9.20 -4.89
N CYS A 56 -4.33 7.93 -4.54
CA CYS A 56 -5.30 7.15 -3.76
C CYS A 56 -6.73 7.17 -4.34
N SER A 57 -6.86 6.94 -5.64
CA SER A 57 -8.17 6.68 -6.25
C SER A 57 -8.16 5.42 -7.10
N GLY A 58 -9.27 4.69 -7.08
CA GLY A 58 -9.53 3.55 -7.96
C GLY A 58 -10.81 3.79 -8.74
N ASP A 59 -10.78 3.52 -10.04
CA ASP A 59 -11.96 3.56 -10.89
C ASP A 59 -12.49 2.14 -11.10
N LEU A 60 -13.81 1.99 -11.09
CA LEU A 60 -14.48 0.72 -11.37
C LEU A 60 -15.61 0.96 -12.39
N ARG A 61 -15.75 0.04 -13.34
CA ARG A 61 -16.85 0.04 -14.31
C ARG A 61 -17.80 -1.10 -14.01
N VAL A 62 -19.07 -0.73 -13.97
CA VAL A 62 -20.19 -1.63 -13.69
C VAL A 62 -21.07 -1.72 -14.93
N THR A 63 -21.35 -2.94 -15.40
CA THR A 63 -22.09 -3.21 -16.63
C THR A 63 -23.33 -4.05 -16.33
N ASN A 64 -24.48 -3.61 -16.82
CA ASN A 64 -25.74 -4.34 -16.75
C ASN A 64 -25.70 -5.55 -17.70
N LEU A 65 -25.96 -6.76 -17.20
CA LEU A 65 -26.00 -7.99 -17.98
C LEU A 65 -27.40 -8.32 -18.54
N MET A 66 -28.43 -7.63 -18.08
CA MET A 66 -29.81 -7.83 -18.53
C MET A 66 -30.05 -7.12 -19.86
N HIS A 67 -30.65 -7.84 -20.80
CA HIS A 67 -30.99 -7.34 -22.14
C HIS A 67 -32.33 -6.58 -22.21
N THR A 68 -33.20 -6.78 -21.21
CA THR A 68 -34.59 -6.33 -21.26
C THR A 68 -35.01 -5.42 -20.11
N MET A 69 -34.21 -5.33 -19.04
CA MET A 69 -34.59 -4.60 -17.82
C MET A 69 -33.49 -3.65 -17.35
N PRO A 70 -33.86 -2.44 -16.87
CA PRO A 70 -32.93 -1.59 -16.16
C PRO A 70 -32.66 -2.13 -14.76
N ILE A 71 -31.48 -1.83 -14.23
CA ILE A 71 -31.01 -2.27 -12.91
C ILE A 71 -30.51 -1.06 -12.13
N ALA A 72 -30.87 -0.97 -10.86
CA ALA A 72 -30.27 -0.02 -9.96
C ALA A 72 -29.07 -0.68 -9.29
N VAL A 73 -27.96 0.05 -9.24
CA VAL A 73 -26.73 -0.38 -8.58
C VAL A 73 -26.41 0.63 -7.50
N HIS A 74 -26.08 0.11 -6.32
CA HIS A 74 -25.59 0.88 -5.19
C HIS A 74 -24.24 0.32 -4.73
N LEU A 75 -23.28 1.21 -4.51
CA LEU A 75 -21.96 0.86 -3.97
C LEU A 75 -21.84 1.34 -2.52
N SER A 76 -21.35 0.45 -1.65
CA SER A 76 -21.03 0.78 -0.26
C SER A 76 -19.66 0.24 0.12
N THR A 77 -18.94 0.94 0.98
CA THR A 77 -17.66 0.46 1.52
C THR A 77 -17.84 -0.07 2.94
N THR A 78 -16.91 -0.92 3.39
CA THR A 78 -16.81 -1.35 4.80
C THR A 78 -16.57 -0.19 5.77
N ARG A 79 -15.86 0.86 5.32
CA ARG A 79 -15.55 2.07 6.09
C ARG A 79 -15.97 3.35 5.34
N PRO A 80 -17.24 3.76 5.40
CA PRO A 80 -17.75 4.91 4.63
C PRO A 80 -17.13 6.26 5.03
N SER A 81 -16.57 6.38 6.24
CA SER A 81 -15.89 7.61 6.69
C SER A 81 -14.52 7.83 6.02
N SER A 82 -13.87 6.77 5.56
CA SER A 82 -12.52 6.82 5.00
C SER A 82 -12.50 6.86 3.47
N PHE A 83 -13.64 6.66 2.81
CA PHE A 83 -13.72 6.61 1.35
C PHE A 83 -14.88 7.45 0.82
N HIS A 84 -14.62 8.19 -0.25
CA HIS A 84 -15.64 8.93 -0.98
C HIS A 84 -15.84 8.30 -2.37
N ILE A 85 -17.06 7.86 -2.66
CA ILE A 85 -17.46 7.36 -3.98
C ILE A 85 -18.00 8.53 -4.79
N SER A 86 -17.55 8.66 -6.03
CA SER A 86 -18.10 9.57 -7.03
C SER A 86 -18.86 8.76 -8.09
N PRO A 87 -20.12 9.11 -8.41
CA PRO A 87 -20.92 10.22 -7.85
C PRO A 87 -21.28 10.02 -6.37
N SER A 88 -21.46 11.11 -5.62
CA SER A 88 -21.65 11.09 -4.14
C SER A 88 -22.88 10.31 -3.66
N SER A 89 -23.85 10.05 -4.55
CA SER A 89 -24.99 9.18 -4.26
C SER A 89 -24.61 7.69 -4.20
N ALA A 90 -23.43 7.31 -4.72
CA ALA A 90 -22.97 5.94 -4.93
C ALA A 90 -24.01 5.03 -5.63
N LEU A 91 -24.97 5.65 -6.33
CA LEU A 91 -26.13 5.02 -6.93
C LEU A 91 -26.20 5.37 -8.41
N ALA A 92 -26.41 4.36 -9.25
CA ALA A 92 -26.70 4.54 -10.67
C ALA A 92 -27.82 3.62 -11.13
N VAL A 93 -28.62 4.08 -12.10
CA VAL A 93 -29.58 3.24 -12.83
C VAL A 93 -28.97 2.92 -14.19
N LEU A 94 -28.71 1.63 -14.42
CA LEU A 94 -28.15 1.11 -15.66
C LEU A 94 -29.29 0.61 -16.56
N HIS A 95 -29.37 1.17 -17.76
CA HIS A 95 -30.20 0.63 -18.83
C HIS A 95 -29.67 -0.72 -19.32
N PRO A 96 -30.49 -1.52 -20.04
CA PRO A 96 -30.05 -2.80 -20.57
C PRO A 96 -28.73 -2.70 -21.33
N LEU A 97 -27.79 -3.59 -21.00
CA LEU A 97 -26.43 -3.65 -21.59
C LEU A 97 -25.59 -2.37 -21.49
N SER A 98 -26.00 -1.40 -20.66
CA SER A 98 -25.24 -0.18 -20.44
C SER A 98 -24.24 -0.32 -19.29
N SER A 99 -23.22 0.55 -19.27
CA SER A 99 -22.20 0.59 -18.22
C SER A 99 -22.09 1.97 -17.59
N CYS A 100 -21.76 2.02 -16.30
CA CYS A 100 -21.42 3.24 -15.57
C CYS A 100 -20.07 3.09 -14.87
N SER A 101 -19.34 4.19 -14.74
CA SER A 101 -18.07 4.23 -14.01
C SER A 101 -18.25 4.93 -12.67
N PHE A 102 -17.68 4.35 -11.62
CA PHE A 102 -17.56 4.97 -10.30
C PHE A 102 -16.08 5.20 -9.97
N SER A 103 -15.79 6.34 -9.37
CA SER A 103 -14.44 6.67 -8.89
C SER A 103 -14.44 6.66 -7.37
N LEU A 104 -13.63 5.80 -6.77
CA LEU A 104 -13.43 5.71 -5.33
C LEU A 104 -12.19 6.52 -4.94
N HIS A 105 -12.32 7.42 -3.97
CA HIS A 105 -11.22 8.24 -3.46
C HIS A 105 -11.01 7.96 -1.98
N TYR A 106 -9.77 7.72 -1.56
CA TYR A 106 -9.42 7.55 -0.15
C TYR A 106 -9.26 8.91 0.53
N LEU A 107 -9.87 9.05 1.71
CA LEU A 107 -9.77 10.21 2.60
C LEU A 107 -8.99 9.78 3.84
N ALA A 108 -7.74 10.23 3.96
CA ALA A 108 -6.95 9.97 5.16
C ALA A 108 -7.68 10.49 6.41
N PRO A 109 -7.65 9.74 7.53
CA PRO A 109 -8.31 10.14 8.77
C PRO A 109 -7.71 11.45 9.31
N SER A 110 -8.58 12.36 9.76
CA SER A 110 -8.16 13.61 10.40
C SER A 110 -7.42 13.32 11.71
N PRO A 111 -6.31 14.03 12.02
CA PRO A 111 -5.64 13.87 13.30
C PRO A 111 -6.57 14.30 14.44
N SER A 112 -6.79 13.41 15.41
CA SER A 112 -7.49 13.73 16.65
C SER A 112 -6.64 14.71 17.47
N PRO A 113 -7.25 15.72 18.11
CA PRO A 113 -6.53 16.76 18.86
C PRO A 113 -5.81 16.28 20.13
N ASP A 114 -6.06 15.06 20.61
CA ASP A 114 -5.65 14.60 21.95
C ASP A 114 -4.55 13.51 21.97
N GLY A 115 -3.69 13.41 20.94
CA GLY A 115 -2.64 12.37 20.88
C GLY A 115 -1.27 12.88 20.46
N ASP A 116 -0.31 12.86 21.40
CA ASP A 116 1.10 13.26 21.28
C ASP A 116 1.98 12.30 20.43
N ASP A 117 1.45 11.72 19.35
CA ASP A 117 2.23 10.91 18.41
C ASP A 117 2.33 11.63 17.06
N GLY A 118 3.30 12.53 16.93
CA GLY A 118 3.59 13.31 15.71
C GLY A 118 4.01 12.51 14.45
N ALA A 119 3.76 11.21 14.39
CA ALA A 119 4.16 10.32 13.29
C ALA A 119 3.03 9.42 12.73
N SER A 120 1.81 9.43 13.30
CA SER A 120 0.76 8.46 12.95
C SER A 120 -0.32 8.99 11.99
N SER A 121 -0.35 10.28 11.67
CA SER A 121 -1.45 10.90 10.89
C SER A 121 -1.40 10.68 9.37
N SER A 122 -0.40 9.96 8.86
CA SER A 122 -0.18 9.78 7.41
C SER A 122 0.05 8.35 6.94
N SER A 123 -0.17 7.35 7.80
CA SER A 123 -0.04 5.96 7.39
C SER A 123 -1.29 5.49 6.63
N PRO A 124 -1.15 4.73 5.52
CA PRO A 124 -2.30 4.07 4.92
C PRO A 124 -2.86 3.04 5.90
N PRO A 125 -4.19 2.83 5.91
CA PRO A 125 -4.82 1.93 6.85
C PRO A 125 -4.63 0.51 6.32
N LEU A 126 -3.52 -0.09 6.72
CA LEU A 126 -3.15 -1.46 6.39
C LEU A 126 -3.90 -2.38 7.37
N VAL A 127 -5.18 -2.59 7.09
CA VAL A 127 -6.08 -3.41 7.92
C VAL A 127 -6.17 -4.81 7.32
N SER A 128 -6.12 -5.83 8.19
CA SER A 128 -6.57 -7.18 7.84
C SER A 128 -7.85 -7.51 8.61
N PRO A 129 -8.92 -7.97 7.94
CA PRO A 129 -9.07 -8.12 6.48
C PRO A 129 -9.12 -6.76 5.74
N PRO A 130 -8.77 -6.72 4.44
CA PRO A 130 -8.79 -5.49 3.65
C PRO A 130 -10.20 -4.93 3.54
N ASP A 131 -10.31 -3.60 3.41
CA ASP A 131 -11.60 -2.99 3.13
C ASP A 131 -12.17 -3.47 1.81
N THR A 132 -13.49 -3.58 1.73
CA THR A 132 -14.14 -4.04 0.51
C THR A 132 -15.20 -3.05 0.05
N VAL A 133 -15.31 -2.90 -1.26
CA VAL A 133 -16.44 -2.28 -1.93
C VAL A 133 -17.47 -3.37 -2.21
N LEU A 134 -18.67 -3.18 -1.68
CA LEU A 134 -19.82 -4.03 -1.94
C LEU A 134 -20.64 -3.41 -3.07
N VAL A 135 -20.79 -4.17 -4.16
CA VAL A 135 -21.67 -3.81 -5.28
C VAL A 135 -22.97 -4.56 -5.09
N ARG A 136 -24.04 -3.79 -4.85
CA ARG A 136 -25.39 -4.32 -4.68
C ARG A 136 -26.24 -3.87 -5.86
N SER A 137 -27.11 -4.75 -6.35
CA SER A 137 -28.02 -4.39 -7.43
C SER A 137 -29.43 -4.91 -7.19
N ALA A 138 -30.40 -4.28 -7.86
CA ALA A 138 -31.80 -4.67 -7.84
C ALA A 138 -32.43 -4.43 -9.22
N LEU A 139 -33.30 -5.35 -9.65
CA LEU A 139 -34.10 -5.18 -10.87
C LEU A 139 -35.10 -4.05 -10.69
N LEU A 140 -35.25 -3.18 -11.70
CA LEU A 140 -36.30 -2.16 -11.74
C LEU A 140 -37.38 -2.56 -12.75
N PRO A 141 -38.52 -3.10 -12.30
CA PRO A 141 -39.66 -3.31 -13.18
C PRO A 141 -40.28 -1.95 -13.54
N THR A 142 -39.98 -1.49 -14.76
CA THR A 142 -40.67 -0.43 -15.52
C THR A 142 -41.29 0.68 -14.65
N GLY A 143 -40.46 1.57 -14.13
CA GLY A 143 -40.91 2.75 -13.38
C GLY A 143 -39.76 3.73 -13.17
N LYS A 144 -40.07 5.04 -13.14
CA LYS A 144 -39.11 6.05 -12.68
C LYS A 144 -38.99 5.91 -11.17
N ALA A 145 -37.97 5.20 -10.70
CA ALA A 145 -37.65 5.18 -9.29
C ALA A 145 -36.78 6.40 -8.98
N ASP A 146 -37.25 7.28 -8.09
CA ASP A 146 -36.44 8.41 -7.64
C ASP A 146 -35.22 7.91 -6.86
N ALA A 147 -34.10 8.62 -6.97
CA ALA A 147 -32.85 8.24 -6.29
C ALA A 147 -33.03 8.08 -4.77
N ALA A 148 -33.89 8.89 -4.13
CA ALA A 148 -34.17 8.80 -2.71
C ALA A 148 -34.86 7.47 -2.32
N HIS A 149 -35.84 7.02 -3.11
CA HIS A 149 -36.52 5.74 -2.89
C HIS A 149 -35.58 4.55 -3.08
N LEU A 150 -34.68 4.61 -4.07
CA LEU A 150 -33.66 3.59 -4.29
C LEU A 150 -32.65 3.54 -3.14
N LEU A 151 -32.20 4.70 -2.64
CA LEU A 151 -31.32 4.76 -1.48
C LEU A 151 -31.98 4.16 -0.24
N GLN A 152 -33.26 4.45 -0.01
CA GLN A 152 -34.02 3.83 1.08
C GLN A 152 -34.07 2.30 0.93
N LEU A 153 -34.29 1.80 -0.28
CA LEU A 153 -34.33 0.36 -0.58
C LEU A 153 -32.98 -0.32 -0.27
N PHE A 154 -31.86 0.28 -0.64
CA PHE A 154 -30.52 -0.29 -0.36
C PHE A 154 -30.08 -0.12 1.10
N SER A 155 -30.61 0.89 1.82
CA SER A 155 -30.35 1.13 3.24
C SER A 155 -31.23 0.29 4.19
N GLY A 156 -32.35 -0.24 3.68
CA GLY A 156 -33.29 -1.06 4.44
C GLY A 156 -32.78 -2.47 4.75
N PRO A 157 -33.56 -3.25 5.54
CA PRO A 157 -33.24 -4.65 5.82
C PRO A 157 -33.09 -5.46 4.53
N PRO A 158 -32.27 -6.52 4.53
CA PRO A 158 -32.01 -7.32 3.33
C PRO A 158 -33.32 -7.92 2.80
N VAL A 159 -33.82 -7.33 1.72
CA VAL A 159 -34.98 -7.82 0.99
C VAL A 159 -34.52 -8.78 -0.11
N PRO A 160 -35.31 -9.83 -0.45
CA PRO A 160 -34.93 -10.88 -1.40
C PRO A 160 -34.71 -10.38 -2.84
N GLN A 161 -35.00 -9.12 -3.14
CA GLN A 161 -34.83 -8.51 -4.46
C GLN A 161 -33.48 -7.80 -4.65
N ILE A 162 -32.66 -7.69 -3.59
CA ILE A 162 -31.32 -7.07 -3.65
C ILE A 162 -30.26 -8.17 -3.74
N PHE A 163 -29.48 -8.13 -4.81
CA PHE A 163 -28.39 -9.04 -5.08
C PHE A 163 -27.06 -8.39 -4.65
N THR A 164 -26.14 -9.18 -4.11
CA THR A 164 -24.74 -8.78 -3.89
C THR A 164 -23.88 -9.36 -5.00
N ASP A 165 -23.72 -8.62 -6.09
CA ASP A 165 -23.07 -9.13 -7.31
C ASP A 165 -21.55 -9.25 -7.16
N ALA A 166 -20.92 -8.36 -6.40
CA ALA A 166 -19.46 -8.33 -6.22
C ALA A 166 -19.03 -7.80 -4.85
N ARG A 167 -17.94 -8.36 -4.34
CA ARG A 167 -17.16 -7.86 -3.20
C ARG A 167 -15.73 -7.61 -3.69
N ILE A 168 -15.32 -6.36 -3.73
CA ILE A 168 -14.06 -5.95 -4.35
C ILE A 168 -13.12 -5.46 -3.24
N PRO A 169 -12.06 -6.20 -2.90
CA PRO A 169 -11.08 -5.75 -1.91
C PRO A 169 -10.30 -4.53 -2.41
N ILE A 170 -9.95 -3.67 -1.46
CA ILE A 170 -9.14 -2.47 -1.63
C ILE A 170 -7.78 -2.76 -1.01
N SER A 171 -6.74 -2.70 -1.82
CA SER A 171 -5.36 -2.92 -1.40
C SER A 171 -4.53 -1.67 -1.65
N PHE A 172 -3.77 -1.24 -0.65
CA PHE A 172 -2.87 -0.09 -0.77
C PHE A 172 -1.50 -0.56 -1.26
N VAL A 173 -1.02 0.09 -2.32
CA VAL A 173 0.20 -0.30 -3.03
C VAL A 173 1.18 0.87 -3.07
N GLY A 174 2.48 0.57 -3.00
CA GLY A 174 3.55 1.55 -3.19
C GLY A 174 4.49 1.69 -1.99
N PRO A 175 5.53 2.54 -2.13
CA PRO A 175 6.65 2.57 -1.20
C PRO A 175 6.22 2.98 0.22
N ILE A 176 5.27 3.90 0.36
CA ILE A 176 4.80 4.35 1.68
C ILE A 176 3.97 3.28 2.39
N ALA A 177 3.18 2.50 1.64
CA ALA A 177 2.45 1.36 2.21
C ALA A 177 3.44 0.33 2.73
N LEU A 178 4.48 0.02 1.95
CA LEU A 178 5.51 -0.93 2.33
C LEU A 178 6.35 -0.44 3.52
N LEU A 179 6.74 0.84 3.53
CA LEU A 179 7.42 1.48 4.68
C LEU A 179 6.58 1.50 5.95
N SER A 180 5.27 1.67 5.81
CA SER A 180 4.35 1.64 6.96
C SER A 180 4.23 0.22 7.53
N LEU A 181 4.22 -0.82 6.68
CA LEU A 181 4.30 -2.22 7.14
C LEU A 181 5.61 -2.49 7.88
N LEU A 182 6.75 -2.01 7.38
CA LEU A 182 8.04 -2.16 8.05
C LEU A 182 8.02 -1.54 9.45
N ARG A 183 7.50 -0.31 9.58
CA ARG A 183 7.38 0.39 10.88
C ARG A 183 6.43 -0.28 11.86
N LEU A 184 5.37 -0.92 11.36
CA LEU A 184 4.47 -1.69 12.21
C LEU A 184 5.17 -2.96 12.71
N SER A 185 5.96 -3.61 11.85
CA SER A 185 6.71 -4.81 12.22
C SER A 185 7.84 -4.54 13.21
N SER A 186 8.45 -3.34 13.20
CA SER A 186 9.54 -2.99 14.13
C SER A 186 9.06 -2.58 15.53
N ARG A 187 7.76 -2.29 15.71
CA ARG A 187 7.18 -1.87 17.00
C ARG A 187 6.84 -3.02 17.95
N SER A 188 6.91 -4.29 17.52
CA SER A 188 6.60 -5.45 18.36
C SER A 188 7.83 -6.34 18.61
N PRO A 189 8.73 -5.98 19.54
CA PRO A 189 9.88 -6.82 19.88
C PRO A 189 9.54 -8.03 20.79
N SER A 190 8.27 -8.21 21.19
CA SER A 190 7.88 -9.23 22.19
C SER A 190 7.04 -10.42 21.67
N SER A 191 6.73 -10.48 20.37
CA SER A 191 6.17 -11.71 19.81
C SER A 191 6.92 -12.12 18.55
N SER A 192 7.61 -13.24 18.64
CA SER A 192 7.95 -14.13 17.53
C SER A 192 6.69 -14.70 16.85
N ALA A 193 5.67 -13.87 16.63
CA ALA A 193 4.52 -14.26 15.88
C ALA A 193 4.98 -14.51 14.44
N PRO A 194 4.58 -15.64 13.81
CA PRO A 194 4.67 -15.75 12.37
C PRO A 194 4.01 -14.50 11.78
N LEU A 195 4.60 -13.92 10.72
CA LEU A 195 3.87 -13.02 9.85
C LEU A 195 2.55 -13.73 9.57
N THR A 196 1.47 -13.33 10.25
CA THR A 196 0.16 -13.93 10.04
C THR A 196 -0.06 -13.77 8.55
N LEU A 197 -0.50 -14.82 7.86
CA LEU A 197 -0.60 -14.93 6.39
C LEU A 197 -0.97 -13.60 5.69
N ASP A 198 -1.82 -12.82 6.36
CA ASP A 198 -2.26 -11.46 6.04
C ASP A 198 -1.13 -10.42 5.83
N THR A 199 -0.09 -10.39 6.66
CA THR A 199 1.03 -9.43 6.55
C THR A 199 1.94 -9.74 5.37
N ALA A 200 2.21 -11.02 5.09
CA ALA A 200 2.92 -11.44 3.89
C ALA A 200 2.12 -11.12 2.61
N PHE A 201 0.80 -11.36 2.65
CA PHE A 201 -0.09 -10.95 1.57
C PHE A 201 -0.06 -9.43 1.34
N LEU A 202 -0.21 -8.62 2.39
CA LEU A 202 -0.14 -7.16 2.31
C LEU A 202 1.23 -6.68 1.82
N LEU A 203 2.32 -7.34 2.20
CA LEU A 203 3.68 -7.00 1.74
C LEU A 203 3.83 -7.26 0.25
N SER A 204 3.45 -8.45 -0.22
CA SER A 204 3.50 -8.79 -1.66
C SER A 204 2.68 -7.81 -2.50
N LYS A 205 1.51 -7.39 -1.99
CA LYS A 205 0.67 -6.39 -2.64
C LYS A 205 1.27 -4.99 -2.57
N ALA A 206 1.83 -4.58 -1.45
CA ALA A 206 2.50 -3.29 -1.33
C ALA A 206 3.70 -3.18 -2.29
N ALA A 207 4.44 -4.27 -2.44
CA ALA A 207 5.62 -4.38 -3.31
C ALA A 207 5.24 -4.28 -4.79
N SER A 208 4.06 -4.75 -5.20
CA SER A 208 3.66 -4.82 -6.61
C SER A 208 3.52 -3.47 -7.34
N GLY A 209 3.59 -2.34 -6.63
CA GLY A 209 3.64 -1.02 -7.24
C GLY A 209 4.78 -0.15 -6.71
N CYS A 210 5.85 -0.79 -6.23
CA CYS A 210 7.14 -0.17 -6.01
C CYS A 210 8.01 -0.30 -7.27
N SER A 211 8.86 0.70 -7.55
CA SER A 211 9.94 0.53 -8.52
C SER A 211 11.08 -0.29 -7.92
N PRO A 212 11.97 -0.93 -8.71
CA PRO A 212 13.11 -1.67 -8.16
C PRO A 212 13.99 -0.78 -7.28
N SER A 213 14.19 0.48 -7.65
CA SER A 213 14.90 1.46 -6.82
C SER A 213 14.22 1.75 -5.48
N ASP A 214 12.88 1.76 -5.44
CA ASP A 214 12.14 1.93 -4.18
C ASP A 214 12.31 0.68 -3.31
N LEU A 215 12.21 -0.52 -3.90
CA LEU A 215 12.40 -1.78 -3.17
C LEU A 215 13.80 -1.85 -2.55
N SER A 216 14.85 -1.52 -3.30
CA SER A 216 16.23 -1.51 -2.81
C SER A 216 16.44 -0.46 -1.71
N SER A 217 15.86 0.74 -1.84
CA SER A 217 15.93 1.75 -0.79
C SER A 217 15.23 1.31 0.49
N ILE A 218 14.10 0.60 0.38
CA ILE A 218 13.36 0.09 1.54
C ILE A 218 14.07 -1.13 2.14
N LEU A 219 14.75 -1.93 1.32
CA LEU A 219 15.58 -3.04 1.78
C LEU A 219 16.71 -2.56 2.71
N LEU A 220 17.33 -1.41 2.41
CA LEU A 220 18.29 -0.78 3.32
C LEU A 220 17.67 -0.46 4.68
N GLN A 221 16.43 0.07 4.71
CA GLN A 221 15.73 0.35 5.96
C GLN A 221 15.30 -0.92 6.71
N ALA A 222 14.98 -1.99 5.99
CA ALA A 222 14.63 -3.28 6.59
C ALA A 222 15.85 -3.95 7.23
N ALA A 223 17.03 -3.83 6.60
CA ALA A 223 18.30 -4.29 7.14
C ALA A 223 18.73 -3.50 8.38
N ASP A 224 18.60 -2.16 8.35
CA ASP A 224 18.84 -1.28 9.50
C ASP A 224 17.90 -1.60 10.68
N ALA A 225 16.67 -2.02 10.39
CA ALA A 225 15.71 -2.49 11.39
C ALA A 225 15.98 -3.92 11.88
N GLY A 226 16.92 -4.66 11.28
CA GLY A 226 17.26 -6.03 11.65
C GLY A 226 16.13 -7.05 11.43
N ASN A 227 15.24 -6.83 10.46
CA ASN A 227 14.06 -7.68 10.23
C ASN A 227 14.25 -8.69 9.07
N PRO A 228 14.69 -9.93 9.34
CA PRO A 228 15.08 -10.89 8.29
C PRO A 228 13.92 -11.28 7.40
N ARG A 229 12.72 -11.46 7.97
CA ARG A 229 11.55 -11.84 7.18
C ARG A 229 11.14 -10.77 6.18
N PHE A 230 11.27 -9.49 6.56
CA PHE A 230 10.96 -8.38 5.67
C PHE A 230 12.03 -8.23 4.59
N VAL A 231 13.30 -8.50 4.93
CA VAL A 231 14.42 -8.54 3.97
C VAL A 231 14.21 -9.66 2.94
N SER A 232 13.95 -10.90 3.36
CA SER A 232 13.67 -12.02 2.45
C SER A 232 12.52 -11.70 1.50
N ALA A 233 11.41 -11.16 2.03
CA ALA A 233 10.26 -10.83 1.20
C ALA A 233 10.52 -9.69 0.20
N LEU A 234 11.44 -8.76 0.49
CA LEU A 234 11.86 -7.72 -0.44
C LEU A 234 12.79 -8.27 -1.53
N LEU A 235 13.68 -9.19 -1.17
CA LEU A 235 14.56 -9.89 -2.11
C LEU A 235 13.73 -10.75 -3.08
N ASP A 236 12.74 -11.50 -2.57
CA ASP A 236 11.78 -12.25 -3.39
C ASP A 236 10.98 -11.34 -4.33
N ALA A 237 10.72 -10.09 -3.93
CA ALA A 237 10.06 -9.08 -4.75
C ALA A 237 11.00 -8.44 -5.80
N GLY A 238 12.29 -8.81 -5.84
CA GLY A 238 13.27 -8.34 -6.82
C GLY A 238 14.05 -7.08 -6.38
N ALA A 239 14.19 -6.85 -5.07
CA ALA A 239 15.10 -5.83 -4.58
C ALA A 239 16.57 -6.20 -4.89
N GLU A 240 17.41 -5.21 -5.20
CA GLU A 240 18.84 -5.43 -5.45
C GLU A 240 19.59 -5.53 -4.10
N PRO A 241 20.18 -6.69 -3.75
CA PRO A 241 20.86 -6.87 -2.45
C PRO A 241 22.10 -5.99 -2.29
N ASN A 242 22.76 -5.67 -3.41
CA ASN A 242 24.01 -4.90 -3.46
C ASN A 242 23.79 -3.39 -3.63
N HIS A 243 22.54 -2.92 -3.55
CA HIS A 243 22.22 -1.51 -3.62
C HIS A 243 22.86 -0.72 -2.46
N ARG A 244 23.21 0.54 -2.73
CA ARG A 244 23.87 1.42 -1.76
C ARG A 244 23.14 2.74 -1.63
N ASP A 245 23.07 3.24 -0.40
CA ASP A 245 22.60 4.61 -0.17
C ASP A 245 23.63 5.65 -0.62
N GLY A 246 23.25 6.93 -0.52
CA GLY A 246 24.14 8.05 -0.83
C GLY A 246 25.38 8.17 0.09
N ALA A 247 25.42 7.42 1.20
CA ALA A 247 26.60 7.30 2.06
C ALA A 247 27.47 6.08 1.71
N GLY A 248 27.10 5.31 0.68
CA GLY A 248 27.81 4.13 0.23
C GLY A 248 27.56 2.88 1.08
N ARG A 249 26.59 2.91 2.00
CA ARG A 249 26.25 1.79 2.88
C ARG A 249 25.40 0.77 2.12
N SER A 250 25.78 -0.50 2.23
CA SER A 250 25.06 -1.66 1.69
C SER A 250 24.02 -2.16 2.70
N ALA A 251 23.09 -3.00 2.25
CA ALA A 251 22.15 -3.68 3.15
C ALA A 251 22.88 -4.52 4.19
N LEU A 252 23.94 -5.21 3.78
CA LEU A 252 24.78 -6.04 4.64
C LEU A 252 25.45 -5.19 5.73
N SER A 253 25.99 -4.02 5.39
CA SER A 253 26.60 -3.11 6.37
C SER A 253 25.60 -2.65 7.44
N LEU A 254 24.35 -2.38 7.04
CA LEU A 254 23.28 -1.97 7.96
C LEU A 254 22.80 -3.14 8.83
N ALA A 255 22.69 -4.34 8.26
CA ALA A 255 22.31 -5.56 8.97
C ALA A 255 23.31 -5.94 10.08
N VAL A 256 24.61 -5.77 9.81
CA VAL A 256 25.65 -6.00 10.82
C VAL A 256 25.65 -4.92 11.89
N ALA A 257 25.49 -3.65 11.52
CA ALA A 257 25.34 -2.56 12.49
C ALA A 257 24.07 -2.72 13.36
N ALA A 258 23.00 -3.29 12.80
CA ALA A 258 21.79 -3.67 13.54
C ALA A 258 21.99 -4.90 14.43
N GLY A 259 23.08 -5.65 14.25
CA GLY A 259 23.40 -6.83 15.03
C GLY A 259 22.45 -8.00 14.79
N SER A 260 21.94 -8.19 13.58
CA SER A 260 20.99 -9.26 13.27
C SER A 260 21.62 -10.32 12.36
N VAL A 261 22.06 -11.44 12.96
CA VAL A 261 22.72 -12.56 12.26
C VAL A 261 21.79 -13.12 11.18
N GLU A 262 20.52 -13.33 11.52
CA GLU A 262 19.50 -13.83 10.58
C GLU A 262 19.34 -12.92 9.35
N THR A 263 19.45 -11.59 9.49
CA THR A 263 19.40 -10.69 8.33
C THR A 263 20.67 -10.76 7.48
N VAL A 264 21.82 -10.97 8.11
CA VAL A 264 23.10 -11.12 7.41
C VAL A 264 23.08 -12.41 6.59
N GLU A 265 22.68 -13.52 7.18
CA GLU A 265 22.51 -14.80 6.49
C GLU A 265 21.54 -14.68 5.32
N ALA A 266 20.35 -14.10 5.53
CA ALA A 266 19.36 -13.92 4.47
C ALA A 266 19.86 -13.05 3.30
N LEU A 267 20.72 -12.06 3.56
CA LEU A 267 21.34 -11.23 2.52
C LEU A 267 22.43 -12.00 1.77
N LEU A 268 23.27 -12.75 2.48
CA LEU A 268 24.34 -13.57 1.90
C LEU A 268 23.76 -14.67 1.00
N ASP A 269 22.73 -15.37 1.48
CA ASP A 269 21.99 -16.39 0.70
C ASP A 269 21.40 -15.82 -0.61
N SER A 270 21.13 -14.50 -0.63
CA SER A 270 20.60 -13.79 -1.79
C SER A 270 21.67 -13.21 -2.74
N GLY A 271 22.94 -13.48 -2.49
CA GLY A 271 24.07 -13.00 -3.30
C GLY A 271 24.52 -11.57 -2.97
N ALA A 272 24.38 -11.15 -1.71
CA ALA A 272 24.99 -9.90 -1.23
C ALA A 272 26.53 -10.04 -1.17
N LEU A 273 27.24 -9.16 -1.84
CA LEU A 273 28.71 -9.15 -1.92
C LEU A 273 29.32 -8.48 -0.68
N VAL A 274 30.38 -9.09 -0.16
CA VAL A 274 31.12 -8.63 1.04
C VAL A 274 32.30 -7.70 0.68
N ASP A 275 32.55 -7.46 -0.62
CA ASP A 275 33.86 -7.01 -1.10
C ASP A 275 34.06 -5.49 -1.21
N THR A 276 33.43 -4.67 -0.36
CA THR A 276 33.75 -3.22 -0.39
C THR A 276 34.50 -2.71 0.80
N ALA A 277 35.35 -1.71 0.56
CA ALA A 277 36.23 -1.10 1.56
C ALA A 277 35.47 -0.57 2.80
N LEU A 278 34.17 -0.28 2.66
CA LEU A 278 33.29 0.09 3.78
C LEU A 278 32.75 -1.15 4.52
N ASP A 279 32.54 -2.28 3.84
CA ASP A 279 32.19 -3.58 4.47
C ASP A 279 33.39 -4.19 5.22
N ARG A 280 34.63 -3.82 4.90
CA ARG A 280 35.78 -4.13 5.77
C ARG A 280 35.70 -3.45 7.13
N LEU A 281 35.11 -2.26 7.21
CA LEU A 281 34.84 -1.60 8.49
C LEU A 281 33.79 -2.37 9.29
N VAL A 282 32.87 -3.05 8.62
CA VAL A 282 31.79 -3.83 9.24
C VAL A 282 32.35 -4.99 10.09
N VAL A 283 33.42 -5.65 9.64
CA VAL A 283 34.11 -6.69 10.45
C VAL A 283 34.79 -6.08 11.68
N HIS A 284 35.34 -4.86 11.56
CA HIS A 284 35.92 -4.15 12.70
C HIS A 284 34.86 -3.69 13.72
N GLU A 285 33.68 -3.30 13.24
CA GLU A 285 32.55 -2.89 14.09
C GLU A 285 31.97 -4.10 14.83
N ALA A 286 31.75 -5.24 14.14
CA ALA A 286 31.36 -6.50 14.77
C ALA A 286 32.39 -6.98 15.82
N ALA A 287 33.69 -6.81 15.54
CA ALA A 287 34.76 -7.12 16.49
C ALA A 287 34.77 -6.16 17.69
N ALA A 288 34.50 -4.86 17.48
CA ALA A 288 34.41 -3.87 18.55
C ALA A 288 33.23 -4.14 19.49
N GLU A 289 32.14 -4.70 18.97
CA GLU A 289 30.96 -5.11 19.75
C GLU A 289 31.08 -6.53 20.34
N ASN A 290 32.21 -7.22 20.13
CA ASN A 290 32.45 -8.59 20.60
C ASN A 290 31.39 -9.60 20.12
N ARG A 291 30.89 -9.41 18.88
CA ARG A 291 29.85 -10.22 18.25
C ARG A 291 30.46 -11.32 17.38
N VAL A 292 30.94 -12.39 18.03
CA VAL A 292 31.61 -13.53 17.36
C VAL A 292 30.71 -14.15 16.29
N ASP A 293 29.41 -14.32 16.59
CA ASP A 293 28.43 -14.91 15.66
C ASP A 293 28.33 -14.14 14.33
N LEU A 294 28.45 -12.81 14.35
CA LEU A 294 28.43 -11.99 13.13
C LEU A 294 29.74 -12.10 12.37
N MET A 295 30.87 -12.23 13.08
CA MET A 295 32.17 -12.44 12.45
C MET A 295 32.25 -13.81 11.77
N GLU A 296 31.67 -14.84 12.37
CA GLU A 296 31.56 -16.18 11.78
C GLU A 296 30.64 -16.18 10.55
N ALA A 297 29.46 -15.55 10.64
CA ALA A 297 28.53 -15.48 9.51
C ALA A 297 29.13 -14.75 8.29
N VAL A 298 29.79 -13.61 8.48
CA VAL A 298 30.46 -12.87 7.40
C VAL A 298 31.74 -13.59 6.93
N GLY A 299 32.43 -14.28 7.85
CA GLY A 299 33.65 -15.03 7.56
C GLY A 299 33.43 -16.25 6.68
N CYS A 300 32.34 -17.01 6.91
CA CYS A 300 32.01 -18.19 6.10
C CYS A 300 31.69 -17.84 4.64
N ALA A 301 31.04 -16.71 4.38
CA ALA A 301 30.73 -16.28 3.01
C ALA A 301 31.99 -15.95 2.18
N ARG A 302 33.07 -15.46 2.81
CA ARG A 302 34.33 -15.19 2.10
C ARG A 302 35.04 -16.44 1.59
N THR A 303 34.90 -17.56 2.29
CA THR A 303 35.59 -18.80 1.90
C THR A 303 34.94 -19.51 0.72
N GLU A 304 33.64 -19.30 0.50
CA GLU A 304 32.91 -19.91 -0.63
C GLU A 304 33.23 -19.20 -1.97
N GLU A 305 33.35 -17.87 -1.99
CA GLU A 305 33.74 -17.13 -3.22
C GLU A 305 35.18 -17.44 -3.66
N GLU A 306 36.13 -17.62 -2.72
CA GLU A 306 37.52 -17.98 -3.04
C GLU A 306 37.68 -19.44 -3.54
N GLU A 307 36.71 -20.32 -3.25
CA GLU A 307 36.69 -21.70 -3.77
C GLU A 307 35.98 -21.81 -5.14
N GLU A 308 34.98 -20.98 -5.44
CA GLU A 308 34.28 -21.00 -6.74
C GLU A 308 35.06 -20.29 -7.86
N GLU A 309 36.02 -19.42 -7.52
CA GLU A 309 36.93 -18.75 -8.47
C GLU A 309 38.21 -19.57 -8.79
N ARG A 310 38.37 -20.79 -8.23
CA ARG A 310 39.51 -21.70 -8.46
C ARG A 310 39.17 -22.92 -9.32
#